data_AF-D3RYU3-F1
#
_entry.id   AF-D3RYU3-F1
#
_cell.length_a   1.000
_cell.length_b   1.000
_cell.length_c   1.000
_cell.angle_alpha   90.00
_cell.angle_beta   90.00
_cell.angle_gamma   90.00
#
_symmetry.space_group_name_H-M   'P 1'
#
loop_
_entity.id
_entity.type
_entity.pdbx_description
1 polymer ?
#
loop_
_entity_poly.entity_id
_entity_poly.type
_entity_poly.pdbx_seq_one_letter_code
_entity_poly.pdbx_strand_id
1 'polypeptide(L)'
;MTKNPFEILAVEHYPILQVASALAAMKTTHEINPEILKEAVNFIRNYADRYHHEKEEKVVFERTKKKRIDYSPIEAMEKEHEMTRGVVKQAVKALEEGKIEDAIVNLRNWANFIPNHIERENFVLFPALNNVFSEEEKEEILKEFERVDEELGSFEEMENLASKIFLEIVSKSGNAILEARAIPKEDRDDFVLKLAHALPKNAALTVLYDEKSEELEKKLDSFEIEEIKKRGVYAFKIKRRKDKD
;
A
#
# COMPACT_ATOMS: atom_id res chain seq x y z
N MET A 1 5.31 -12.08 22.44
CA MET A 1 5.06 -10.63 22.40
C MET A 1 3.56 -10.45 22.27
N THR A 2 2.95 -9.65 23.14
CA THR A 2 1.58 -9.20 22.96
C THR A 2 1.53 -8.48 21.61
N LYS A 3 0.70 -8.96 20.68
CA LYS A 3 0.55 -8.31 19.37
C LYS A 3 -0.07 -6.94 19.59
N ASN A 4 0.45 -5.88 18.99
CA ASN A 4 -0.20 -4.57 19.02
C ASN A 4 -1.16 -4.47 17.81
N PRO A 5 -2.45 -4.12 17.98
CA PRO A 5 -3.38 -4.01 16.86
C PRO A 5 -2.91 -2.99 15.80
N PHE A 6 -2.24 -1.92 16.21
CA PHE A 6 -1.73 -0.90 15.29
C PHE A 6 -0.51 -1.36 14.49
N GLU A 7 0.30 -2.27 15.05
CA GLU A 7 1.37 -2.93 14.29
C GLU A 7 0.78 -3.88 13.24
N ILE A 8 -0.34 -4.55 13.54
CA ILE A 8 -1.06 -5.38 12.55
C ILE A 8 -1.57 -4.52 11.40
N LEU A 9 -2.26 -3.41 11.69
CA LEU A 9 -2.74 -2.49 10.65
C LEU A 9 -1.59 -1.93 9.81
N ALA A 10 -0.45 -1.59 10.44
CA ALA A 10 0.73 -1.13 9.71
C ALA A 10 1.30 -2.20 8.75
N VAL A 11 1.32 -3.47 9.16
CA VAL A 11 1.73 -4.59 8.28
C VAL A 11 0.74 -4.81 7.13
N GLU A 12 -0.55 -4.61 7.38
CA GLU A 12 -1.61 -4.71 6.36
C GLU A 12 -1.47 -3.68 5.24
N HIS A 13 -0.72 -2.60 5.45
CA HIS A 13 -0.38 -1.63 4.42
C HIS A 13 0.59 -2.17 3.36
N TYR A 14 1.37 -3.21 3.64
CA TYR A 14 2.45 -3.65 2.74
C TYR A 14 1.95 -4.17 1.39
N PRO A 15 0.93 -5.04 1.32
CA PRO A 15 0.38 -5.46 0.03
C PRO A 15 -0.34 -4.29 -0.68
N ILE A 16 -0.94 -3.36 0.08
CA ILE A 16 -1.60 -2.16 -0.47
C ILE A 16 -0.58 -1.26 -1.17
N LEU A 17 0.55 -0.98 -0.51
CA LEU A 17 1.66 -0.21 -1.07
C LEU A 17 2.30 -0.91 -2.27
N GLN A 18 2.39 -2.24 -2.26
CA GLN A 18 2.88 -3.01 -3.41
C GLN A 18 1.97 -2.82 -4.65
N VAL A 19 0.66 -2.95 -4.48
CA VAL A 19 -0.30 -2.71 -5.58
C VAL A 19 -0.26 -1.26 -6.04
N ALA A 20 -0.25 -0.29 -5.11
CA ALA A 20 -0.11 1.12 -5.42
C ALA A 20 1.15 1.41 -6.23
N SER A 21 2.27 0.76 -5.88
CA SER A 21 3.55 0.94 -6.56
C SER A 21 3.51 0.55 -8.04
N ALA A 22 2.82 -0.54 -8.37
CA ALA A 22 2.61 -0.95 -9.76
C ALA A 22 1.62 -0.03 -10.48
N LEU A 23 0.49 0.29 -9.85
CA LEU A 23 -0.56 1.10 -10.46
C LEU A 23 -0.09 2.52 -10.77
N ALA A 24 0.62 3.18 -9.86
CA ALA A 24 1.10 4.56 -10.04
C ALA A 24 1.96 4.76 -11.30
N ALA A 25 2.71 3.71 -11.66
CA ALA A 25 3.63 3.69 -12.79
C ALA A 25 2.96 3.45 -14.16
N MET A 26 1.68 3.04 -14.19
CA MET A 26 0.95 2.80 -15.43
C MET A 26 0.88 4.06 -16.31
N LYS A 27 0.70 3.86 -17.62
CA LYS A 27 0.37 4.90 -18.59
C LYS A 27 -0.74 4.37 -19.48
N THR A 28 -1.57 5.25 -20.03
CA THR A 28 -2.65 4.86 -20.94
C THR A 28 -2.14 4.18 -22.21
N THR A 29 -0.88 4.42 -22.59
CA THR A 29 -0.21 3.76 -23.71
C THR A 29 0.31 2.36 -23.41
N HIS A 30 0.24 1.88 -22.16
CA HIS A 30 0.66 0.53 -21.82
C HIS A 30 -0.43 -0.47 -22.18
N GLU A 31 -0.06 -1.59 -22.79
CA GLU A 31 -0.97 -2.70 -23.09
C GLU A 31 -1.23 -3.54 -21.84
N ILE A 32 -2.02 -2.98 -20.92
CA ILE A 32 -2.44 -3.65 -19.70
C ILE A 32 -3.70 -4.46 -19.96
N ASN A 33 -3.69 -5.73 -19.56
CA ASN A 33 -4.86 -6.61 -19.68
C ASN A 33 -6.02 -6.06 -18.83
N PRO A 34 -7.22 -5.83 -19.40
CA PRO A 34 -8.38 -5.38 -18.62
C PRO A 34 -8.71 -6.29 -17.43
N GLU A 35 -8.43 -7.60 -17.52
CA GLU A 35 -8.63 -8.53 -16.40
C GLU A 35 -7.71 -8.22 -15.20
N ILE A 36 -6.45 -7.80 -15.43
CA ILE A 36 -5.58 -7.42 -14.31
C ILE A 36 -6.06 -6.12 -13.65
N LEU A 37 -6.69 -5.21 -14.40
CA LEU A 37 -7.30 -4.00 -13.84
C LEU A 37 -8.52 -4.35 -12.98
N LYS A 38 -9.33 -5.34 -13.40
CA LYS A 38 -10.44 -5.86 -12.58
C LYS A 38 -9.93 -6.54 -11.32
N GLU A 39 -8.83 -7.29 -11.40
CA GLU A 39 -8.18 -7.88 -10.23
C GLU A 39 -7.64 -6.81 -9.27
N ALA A 40 -7.05 -5.73 -9.79
CA ALA A 40 -6.63 -4.59 -8.97
C ALA A 40 -7.81 -3.91 -8.26
N VAL A 41 -8.93 -3.69 -8.98
CA VAL A 41 -10.18 -3.20 -8.37
C VAL A 41 -10.69 -4.17 -7.29
N ASN A 42 -10.66 -5.47 -7.56
CA ASN A 42 -11.07 -6.49 -6.60
C ASN A 42 -10.19 -6.48 -5.35
N PHE A 43 -8.89 -6.33 -5.52
CA PHE A 43 -7.94 -6.20 -4.42
C PHE A 43 -8.26 -4.97 -3.57
N ILE A 44 -8.44 -3.81 -4.20
CA ILE A 44 -8.74 -2.57 -3.45
C ILE A 44 -10.04 -2.71 -2.68
N ARG A 45 -11.11 -3.19 -3.32
CA ARG A 45 -12.43 -3.28 -2.67
C ARG A 45 -12.49 -4.32 -1.57
N ASN A 46 -11.86 -5.49 -1.73
CA ASN A 46 -11.98 -6.55 -0.73
C ASN A 46 -10.88 -6.51 0.33
N TYR A 47 -9.69 -6.02 -0.01
CA TYR A 47 -8.58 -5.99 0.93
C TYR A 47 -8.30 -4.61 1.49
N ALA A 48 -8.04 -3.59 0.65
CA ALA A 48 -7.79 -2.25 1.19
C ALA A 48 -9.03 -1.70 1.92
N ASP A 49 -10.22 -1.83 1.32
CA ASP A 49 -11.45 -1.37 1.95
C ASP A 49 -12.01 -2.36 2.97
N ARG A 50 -12.46 -3.54 2.52
CA ARG A 50 -13.22 -4.43 3.41
C ARG A 50 -12.36 -5.08 4.47
N TYR A 51 -11.15 -5.53 4.16
CA TYR A 51 -10.31 -6.20 5.15
C TYR A 51 -9.62 -5.21 6.09
N HIS A 52 -9.04 -4.14 5.54
CA HIS A 52 -8.25 -3.18 6.30
C HIS A 52 -9.09 -2.00 6.81
N HIS A 53 -9.68 -1.17 5.95
CA HIS A 53 -10.46 -0.01 6.42
C HIS A 53 -11.68 -0.40 7.29
N GLU A 54 -12.30 -1.58 7.13
CA GLU A 54 -13.38 -1.99 8.06
C GLU A 54 -12.86 -2.24 9.48
N LYS A 55 -11.64 -2.76 9.66
CA LYS A 55 -11.03 -2.86 10.99
C LYS A 55 -10.85 -1.48 11.60
N GLU A 56 -10.34 -0.54 10.81
CA GLU A 56 -10.17 0.83 11.27
C GLU A 56 -11.52 1.45 11.61
N GLU A 57 -12.47 1.48 10.68
CA GLU A 57 -13.74 2.17 10.85
C GLU A 57 -14.65 1.51 11.89
N LYS A 58 -14.87 0.19 11.76
CA LYS A 58 -15.86 -0.55 12.55
C LYS A 58 -15.33 -1.03 13.89
N VAL A 59 -14.03 -1.27 13.99
CA VAL A 59 -13.43 -1.77 15.24
C VAL A 59 -12.78 -0.63 16.01
N VAL A 60 -11.85 0.09 15.40
CA VAL A 60 -11.01 1.07 16.08
C VAL A 60 -11.71 2.43 16.24
N PHE A 61 -12.14 3.05 15.15
CA PHE A 61 -12.71 4.40 15.12
C PHE A 61 -14.04 4.46 15.88
N GLU A 62 -14.90 3.46 15.72
CA GLU A 62 -16.13 3.34 16.53
C GLU A 62 -15.85 3.28 18.04
N ARG A 63 -14.81 2.54 18.46
CA ARG A 63 -14.41 2.47 19.88
C ARG A 63 -13.86 3.80 20.37
N THR A 64 -13.03 4.46 19.57
CA THR A 64 -12.50 5.80 19.89
C THR A 64 -13.64 6.81 20.06
N LYS A 65 -14.61 6.83 19.14
CA LYS A 65 -15.80 7.71 19.22
C LYS A 65 -16.63 7.43 20.47
N LYS A 66 -16.78 6.17 20.89
CA LYS A 66 -17.49 5.80 22.13
C LYS A 66 -16.81 6.33 23.40
N LYS A 67 -15.48 6.52 23.39
CA LYS A 67 -14.75 7.17 24.47
C LYS A 67 -15.00 8.69 24.57
N ARG A 68 -15.81 9.27 23.67
CA ARG A 68 -16.14 10.71 23.59
C ARG A 68 -14.90 11.61 23.48
N ILE A 69 -13.84 11.07 22.90
CA ILE A 69 -12.67 11.83 22.48
C ILE A 69 -13.03 12.35 21.08
N ASP A 70 -13.26 13.66 20.97
CA ASP A 70 -13.38 14.28 19.66
C ASP A 70 -12.00 14.25 19.00
N TYR A 71 -11.88 13.40 17.98
CA TYR A 71 -10.62 13.16 17.30
C TYR A 71 -10.79 13.54 15.83
N SER A 72 -10.66 14.84 15.55
CA SER A 72 -10.68 15.40 14.20
C SER A 72 -9.87 14.60 13.15
N PRO A 73 -8.72 13.97 13.47
CA PRO A 73 -8.02 13.11 12.52
C PRO A 73 -8.78 11.86 12.07
N ILE A 74 -9.65 11.25 12.90
CA ILE A 74 -10.48 10.10 12.47
C ILE A 74 -11.47 10.53 11.39
N GLU A 75 -12.16 11.66 11.59
CA GLU A 75 -13.11 12.16 10.59
C GLU A 75 -12.42 12.54 9.28
N ALA A 76 -11.15 12.97 9.34
CA ALA A 76 -10.35 13.21 8.16
C ALA A 76 -10.05 11.90 7.43
N MET A 77 -9.65 10.83 8.13
CA MET A 77 -9.39 9.52 7.50
C MET A 77 -10.65 8.94 6.88
N GLU A 78 -11.80 8.97 7.57
CA GLU A 78 -13.06 8.48 7.02
C GLU A 78 -13.47 9.21 5.73
N LYS A 79 -13.22 10.52 5.64
CA LYS A 79 -13.44 11.29 4.40
C LYS A 79 -12.48 10.88 3.30
N GLU A 80 -11.23 10.59 3.63
CA GLU A 80 -10.24 10.08 2.68
C GLU A 80 -10.61 8.68 2.17
N HIS A 81 -11.11 7.79 3.03
CA HIS A 81 -11.62 6.48 2.63
C HIS A 81 -12.81 6.60 1.67
N GLU A 82 -13.78 7.49 1.98
CA GLU A 82 -14.92 7.76 1.10
C GLU A 82 -14.46 8.30 -0.27
N MET A 83 -13.48 9.21 -0.27
CA MET A 83 -12.93 9.77 -1.50
C MET A 83 -12.24 8.71 -2.36
N THR A 84 -11.39 7.86 -1.77
CA THR A 84 -10.69 6.80 -2.51
C THR A 84 -11.66 5.77 -3.05
N ARG A 85 -12.70 5.39 -2.28
CA ARG A 85 -13.82 4.57 -2.76
C ARG A 85 -14.54 5.19 -3.95
N GLY A 86 -14.74 6.50 -3.93
CA GLY A 86 -15.32 7.26 -5.05
C GLY A 86 -14.50 7.18 -6.34
N VAL A 87 -13.17 7.21 -6.25
CA VAL A 87 -12.26 7.04 -7.40
C VAL A 87 -12.30 5.59 -7.93
N VAL A 88 -12.31 4.60 -7.04
CA VAL A 88 -12.40 3.18 -7.43
C VAL A 88 -13.73 2.88 -8.11
N LYS A 89 -14.84 3.47 -7.66
CA LYS A 89 -16.14 3.37 -8.31
C LYS A 89 -16.13 3.90 -9.76
N GLN A 90 -15.37 4.97 -10.02
CA GLN A 90 -15.19 5.48 -11.37
C GLN A 90 -14.35 4.52 -12.24
N ALA A 91 -13.31 3.90 -11.67
CA ALA A 91 -12.55 2.86 -12.36
C ALA A 91 -13.42 1.66 -12.74
N VAL A 92 -14.27 1.17 -11.83
CA VAL A 92 -15.24 0.09 -12.08
C VAL A 92 -16.13 0.42 -13.27
N LYS A 93 -16.78 1.60 -13.22
CA LYS A 93 -17.66 2.05 -14.30
C LYS A 93 -16.93 2.14 -15.65
N ALA A 94 -15.71 2.65 -15.65
CA ALA A 94 -14.89 2.73 -16.86
C ALA A 94 -14.57 1.34 -17.43
N LEU A 95 -14.24 0.36 -16.59
CA LEU A 95 -14.02 -1.03 -17.02
C LEU A 95 -15.29 -1.67 -17.60
N GLU A 96 -16.44 -1.43 -16.99
CA GLU A 96 -17.74 -1.92 -17.48
C GLU A 96 -18.11 -1.31 -18.85
N GLU A 97 -17.78 -0.05 -19.08
CA GLU A 97 -18.01 0.67 -20.34
C GLU A 97 -16.91 0.41 -21.39
N GLY A 98 -15.89 -0.41 -21.09
CA GLY A 98 -14.76 -0.68 -21.99
C GLY A 98 -13.79 0.50 -22.16
N LYS A 99 -13.86 1.51 -21.30
CA LYS A 99 -12.99 2.71 -21.30
C LYS A 99 -11.72 2.45 -20.50
N ILE A 100 -10.82 1.64 -21.05
CA ILE A 100 -9.61 1.17 -20.36
C ILE A 100 -8.69 2.33 -19.93
N GLU A 101 -8.55 3.35 -20.76
CA GLU A 101 -7.72 4.53 -20.43
C GLU A 101 -8.25 5.26 -19.19
N ASP A 102 -9.57 5.47 -19.10
CA ASP A 102 -10.21 6.10 -17.95
C ASP A 102 -10.06 5.25 -16.68
N ALA A 103 -10.13 3.92 -16.81
CA ALA A 103 -9.89 3.00 -15.70
C ALA A 103 -8.44 3.12 -15.19
N ILE A 104 -7.46 3.16 -16.10
CA ILE A 104 -6.04 3.36 -15.75
C ILE A 104 -5.85 4.70 -15.02
N VAL A 105 -6.46 5.78 -15.51
CA VAL A 105 -6.35 7.11 -14.88
C VAL A 105 -6.91 7.08 -13.45
N ASN A 106 -8.09 6.51 -13.23
CA ASN A 106 -8.69 6.42 -11.90
C ASN A 106 -7.86 5.55 -10.93
N LEU A 107 -7.40 4.38 -11.38
CA LEU A 107 -6.55 3.51 -10.55
C LEU A 107 -5.20 4.15 -10.21
N ARG A 108 -4.63 4.94 -11.13
CA ARG A 108 -3.44 5.75 -10.85
C ARG A 108 -3.72 6.85 -9.83
N ASN A 109 -4.87 7.50 -9.89
CA ASN A 109 -5.24 8.53 -8.91
C ASN A 109 -5.34 7.92 -7.51
N TRP A 110 -5.95 6.74 -7.37
CA TRP A 110 -5.96 5.99 -6.12
C TRP A 110 -4.53 5.67 -5.65
N ALA A 111 -3.70 5.13 -6.55
CA ALA A 111 -2.34 4.71 -6.23
C ALA A 111 -1.38 5.85 -5.86
N ASN A 112 -1.59 7.05 -6.40
CA ASN A 112 -0.80 8.23 -6.04
C ASN A 112 -1.27 8.87 -4.71
N PHE A 113 -2.52 8.64 -4.32
CA PHE A 113 -3.07 9.17 -3.08
C PHE A 113 -2.68 8.30 -1.88
N ILE A 114 -2.83 6.98 -2.02
CA ILE A 114 -2.79 6.03 -0.90
C ILE A 114 -1.50 6.07 -0.06
N PRO A 115 -0.28 6.30 -0.59
CA PRO A 115 0.90 6.29 0.26
C PRO A 115 0.94 7.46 1.26
N ASN A 116 0.43 8.64 0.88
CA ASN A 116 0.37 9.77 1.81
C ASN A 116 -0.69 9.55 2.90
N HIS A 117 -1.76 8.83 2.57
CA HIS A 117 -2.78 8.43 3.53
C HIS A 117 -2.21 7.45 4.56
N ILE A 118 -1.59 6.38 4.08
CA ILE A 118 -0.88 5.39 4.91
C ILE A 118 0.23 6.03 5.76
N GLU A 119 0.96 7.01 5.22
CA GLU A 119 1.98 7.74 6.00
C GLU A 119 1.35 8.48 7.19
N ARG A 120 0.17 9.10 7.03
CA ARG A 120 -0.53 9.74 8.15
C ARG A 120 -1.00 8.72 9.17
N GLU A 121 -1.46 7.57 8.72
CA GLU A 121 -1.92 6.50 9.61
C GLU A 121 -0.77 5.96 10.46
N ASN A 122 0.27 5.46 9.79
CA ASN A 122 1.42 4.83 10.43
C ASN A 122 2.16 5.79 11.38
N PHE A 123 2.32 7.07 11.02
CA PHE A 123 3.18 7.99 11.77
C PHE A 123 2.45 9.01 12.63
N VAL A 124 1.13 9.17 12.47
CA VAL A 124 0.35 10.16 13.24
C VAL A 124 -0.82 9.48 13.96
N LEU A 125 -1.72 8.83 13.22
CA LEU A 125 -2.96 8.32 13.78
C LEU A 125 -2.73 7.11 14.69
N PHE A 126 -2.03 6.09 14.20
CA PHE A 126 -1.82 4.84 14.93
C PHE A 126 -1.02 5.05 16.23
N PRO A 127 0.07 5.83 16.27
CA PRO A 127 0.74 6.15 17.54
C PRO A 127 -0.17 6.88 18.52
N ALA A 128 -1.04 7.77 18.04
CA ALA A 128 -1.97 8.48 18.91
C ALA A 128 -3.05 7.55 19.47
N LEU A 129 -3.65 6.71 18.62
CA LEU A 129 -4.67 5.75 19.01
C LEU A 129 -4.11 4.67 19.95
N ASN A 130 -2.85 4.25 19.76
CA ASN A 130 -2.18 3.30 20.65
C ASN A 130 -2.12 3.79 22.12
N ASN A 131 -2.07 5.11 22.33
CA ASN A 131 -2.08 5.72 23.66
C ASN A 131 -3.51 5.92 24.24
N VAL A 132 -4.56 5.75 23.44
CA VAL A 132 -5.96 5.90 23.85
C VAL A 132 -6.52 4.62 24.48
N PHE A 133 -5.99 3.46 24.08
CA PHE A 133 -6.48 2.15 24.50
C PHE A 133 -5.59 1.52 25.58
N SER A 134 -6.21 0.92 26.60
CA SER A 134 -5.49 0.07 27.56
C SER A 134 -5.04 -1.24 26.89
N GLU A 135 -4.19 -2.02 27.56
CA GLU A 135 -3.75 -3.32 27.02
C GLU A 135 -4.92 -4.30 26.90
N GLU A 136 -5.87 -4.28 27.85
CA GLU A 136 -7.08 -5.10 27.79
C GLU A 136 -7.97 -4.70 26.60
N GLU A 137 -8.12 -3.41 26.31
CA GLU A 137 -8.87 -2.94 25.14
C GLU A 137 -8.18 -3.32 23.84
N LYS A 138 -6.84 -3.30 23.79
CA LYS A 138 -6.07 -3.79 22.64
C LYS A 138 -6.27 -5.27 22.42
N GLU A 139 -6.30 -6.09 23.48
CA GLU A 139 -6.63 -7.52 23.38
C GLU A 139 -8.04 -7.76 22.83
N GLU A 140 -9.02 -6.92 23.18
CA GLU A 140 -10.37 -6.98 22.60
C GLU A 140 -10.40 -6.57 21.13
N ILE A 141 -9.64 -5.54 20.74
CA ILE A 141 -9.51 -5.12 19.33
C ILE A 141 -8.92 -6.26 18.50
N LEU A 142 -7.87 -6.92 18.99
CA LEU A 142 -7.23 -8.05 18.29
C LEU A 142 -8.20 -9.21 18.04
N LYS A 143 -9.06 -9.54 19.01
CA LYS A 143 -10.08 -10.59 18.85
C LYS A 143 -11.11 -10.22 17.77
N GLU A 144 -11.48 -8.94 17.67
CA GLU A 144 -12.35 -8.51 16.57
C GLU A 144 -11.63 -8.52 15.21
N PHE A 145 -10.33 -8.22 15.16
CA PHE A 145 -9.55 -8.36 13.92
C PHE A 145 -9.56 -9.81 13.45
N GLU A 146 -9.34 -10.77 14.35
CA GLU A 146 -9.41 -12.20 14.03
C GLU A 146 -10.78 -12.58 13.45
N ARG A 147 -11.87 -12.03 13.99
CA ARG A 147 -13.22 -12.26 13.44
C ARG A 147 -13.39 -11.66 12.04
N VAL A 148 -12.87 -10.45 11.80
CA VAL A 148 -12.91 -9.82 10.47
C VAL A 148 -12.09 -10.65 9.45
N ASP A 149 -10.93 -11.17 9.87
CA ASP A 149 -10.08 -12.03 9.03
C ASP A 149 -10.81 -13.32 8.63
N GLU A 150 -11.45 -13.99 9.59
CA GLU A 150 -12.25 -15.19 9.32
C GLU A 150 -13.41 -14.96 8.33
N GLU A 151 -13.99 -13.75 8.32
CA GLU A 151 -15.11 -13.40 7.43
C GLU A 151 -14.67 -13.02 6.01
N LEU A 152 -13.46 -12.47 5.84
CA LEU A 152 -13.05 -11.79 4.60
C LEU A 152 -11.90 -12.45 3.84
N GLY A 153 -11.16 -13.37 4.48
CA GLY A 153 -10.02 -14.06 3.89
C GLY A 153 -8.73 -13.80 4.66
N SER A 154 -7.64 -14.41 4.22
CA SER A 154 -6.36 -14.34 4.92
C SER A 154 -5.43 -13.25 4.39
N PHE A 155 -4.55 -12.75 5.25
CA PHE A 155 -3.44 -11.88 4.87
C PHE A 155 -2.56 -12.50 3.77
N GLU A 156 -2.35 -13.83 3.79
CA GLU A 156 -1.56 -14.53 2.77
C GLU A 156 -2.23 -14.46 1.38
N GLU A 157 -3.55 -14.58 1.29
CA GLU A 157 -4.29 -14.43 0.03
C GLU A 157 -4.17 -13.00 -0.51
N MET A 158 -4.19 -12.00 0.37
CA MET A 158 -3.96 -10.60 0.03
C MET A 158 -2.54 -10.41 -0.54
N GLU A 159 -1.50 -10.92 0.13
CA GLU A 159 -0.11 -10.86 -0.34
C GLU A 159 0.09 -11.51 -1.70
N ASN A 160 -0.51 -12.68 -1.90
CA ASN A 160 -0.42 -13.44 -3.15
C ASN A 160 -1.09 -12.68 -4.31
N LEU A 161 -2.28 -12.11 -4.09
CA LEU A 161 -2.95 -11.31 -5.10
C LEU A 161 -2.19 -10.01 -5.41
N ALA A 162 -1.69 -9.32 -4.38
CA ALA A 162 -0.85 -8.12 -4.56
C ALA A 162 0.39 -8.42 -5.41
N SER A 163 1.06 -9.54 -5.13
CA SER A 163 2.24 -9.98 -5.87
C SER A 163 1.92 -10.29 -7.33
N LYS A 164 0.80 -10.98 -7.60
CA LYS A 164 0.33 -11.22 -8.97
C LYS A 164 0.07 -9.92 -9.73
N ILE A 165 -0.70 -9.01 -9.14
CA ILE A 165 -1.02 -7.70 -9.74
C ILE A 165 0.26 -6.92 -10.04
N PHE A 166 1.18 -6.88 -9.07
CA PHE A 166 2.45 -6.20 -9.21
C PHE A 166 3.26 -6.76 -10.39
N LEU A 167 3.45 -8.08 -10.46
CA LEU A 167 4.24 -8.71 -11.51
C LEU A 167 3.64 -8.48 -12.91
N GLU A 168 2.33 -8.66 -13.06
CA GLU A 168 1.63 -8.51 -14.34
C GLU A 168 1.72 -7.07 -14.87
N ILE A 169 1.43 -6.08 -14.01
CA ILE A 169 1.46 -4.68 -14.41
C ILE A 169 2.90 -4.23 -14.67
N VAL A 170 3.84 -4.55 -13.78
CA VAL A 170 5.23 -4.08 -13.89
C VAL A 170 5.95 -4.71 -15.07
N SER A 171 5.62 -5.95 -15.45
CA SER A 171 6.16 -6.59 -16.66
C SER A 171 5.78 -5.85 -17.94
N LYS A 172 4.63 -5.17 -17.94
CA LYS A 172 4.12 -4.39 -19.08
C LYS A 172 4.54 -2.92 -19.03
N SER A 173 4.52 -2.30 -17.86
CA SER A 173 4.92 -0.89 -17.70
C SER A 173 6.43 -0.69 -17.77
N GLY A 174 7.21 -1.71 -17.39
CA GLY A 174 8.67 -1.63 -17.25
C GLY A 174 9.12 -0.78 -16.05
N ASN A 175 8.19 -0.35 -15.19
CA ASN A 175 8.51 0.45 -14.01
C ASN A 175 7.48 0.30 -12.89
N ALA A 176 7.94 0.54 -11.66
CA ALA A 176 7.15 0.69 -10.45
C ALA A 176 7.63 1.91 -9.65
N ILE A 177 6.77 2.51 -8.83
CA ILE A 177 7.11 3.67 -8.00
C ILE A 177 6.70 3.39 -6.56
N LEU A 178 7.67 3.24 -5.66
CA LEU A 178 7.43 3.00 -4.25
C LEU A 178 7.66 4.26 -3.41
N GLU A 179 6.63 4.69 -2.70
CA GLU A 179 6.72 5.71 -1.64
C GLU A 179 7.09 5.02 -0.31
N ALA A 180 8.36 4.68 -0.15
CA ALA A 180 8.86 3.93 1.01
C ALA A 180 8.75 4.71 2.33
N ARG A 181 8.58 6.04 2.25
CA ARG A 181 8.33 6.93 3.40
C ARG A 181 7.10 6.54 4.21
N ALA A 182 6.11 5.93 3.57
CA ALA A 182 4.90 5.45 4.21
C ALA A 182 5.11 4.19 5.07
N ILE A 183 6.26 3.53 4.96
CA ILE A 183 6.56 2.26 5.66
C ILE A 183 7.33 2.58 6.96
N PRO A 184 6.98 1.94 8.10
CA PRO A 184 7.75 1.99 9.34
C PRO A 184 9.24 1.76 9.09
N LYS A 185 10.11 2.52 9.78
CA LYS A 185 11.55 2.56 9.47
C LYS A 185 12.22 1.19 9.63
N GLU A 186 11.78 0.43 10.62
CA GLU A 186 12.24 -0.91 10.96
C GLU A 186 12.01 -1.93 9.83
N ASP A 187 10.94 -1.77 9.04
CA ASP A 187 10.55 -2.73 8.00
C ASP A 187 10.86 -2.23 6.59
N ARG A 188 11.17 -0.95 6.45
CA ARG A 188 11.29 -0.26 5.16
C ARG A 188 12.35 -0.86 4.25
N ASP A 189 13.55 -1.10 4.77
CA ASP A 189 14.65 -1.63 3.97
C ASP A 189 14.35 -3.03 3.45
N ASP A 190 13.80 -3.88 4.30
CA ASP A 190 13.45 -5.25 3.94
C ASP A 190 12.29 -5.27 2.93
N PHE A 191 11.33 -4.35 3.04
CA PHE A 191 10.27 -4.20 2.04
C PHE A 191 10.78 -3.71 0.68
N VAL A 192 11.67 -2.70 0.66
CA VAL A 192 12.33 -2.25 -0.58
C VAL A 192 13.08 -3.41 -1.23
N LEU A 193 13.83 -4.18 -0.43
CA LEU A 193 14.59 -5.33 -0.91
C LEU A 193 13.68 -6.43 -1.47
N LYS A 194 12.58 -6.76 -0.77
CA LYS A 194 11.56 -7.72 -1.23
C LYS A 194 11.02 -7.32 -2.61
N LEU A 195 10.63 -6.06 -2.79
CA LEU A 195 10.14 -5.56 -4.07
C LEU A 195 11.22 -5.53 -5.16
N ALA A 196 12.46 -5.15 -4.82
CA ALA A 196 13.58 -5.20 -5.75
C ALA A 196 13.82 -6.63 -6.29
N HIS A 197 13.77 -7.64 -5.41
CA HIS A 197 13.89 -9.04 -5.83
C HIS A 197 12.68 -9.57 -6.60
N ALA A 198 11.49 -8.98 -6.41
CA ALA A 198 10.30 -9.32 -7.17
C ALA A 198 10.28 -8.69 -8.58
N LEU A 199 11.07 -7.65 -8.85
CA LEU A 199 11.05 -6.93 -10.12
C LEU A 199 11.26 -7.86 -11.33
N PRO A 200 10.44 -7.74 -12.40
CA PRO A 200 10.75 -8.34 -13.70
C PRO A 200 12.11 -7.88 -14.24
N LYS A 201 12.81 -8.74 -15.00
CA LYS A 201 14.16 -8.41 -15.54
C LYS A 201 14.19 -7.14 -16.41
N ASN A 202 13.08 -6.82 -17.08
CA ASN A 202 12.93 -5.65 -17.93
C ASN A 202 12.46 -4.38 -17.20
N ALA A 203 12.28 -4.45 -15.87
CA ALA A 203 11.67 -3.38 -15.11
C ALA A 203 12.65 -2.66 -14.18
N ALA A 204 12.23 -1.48 -13.72
CA ALA A 204 12.93 -0.70 -12.71
C ALA A 204 11.99 -0.27 -11.57
N LEU A 205 12.48 -0.26 -10.34
CA LEU A 205 11.77 0.31 -9.19
C LEU A 205 12.34 1.70 -8.89
N THR A 206 11.51 2.73 -8.97
CA THR A 206 11.85 4.04 -8.41
C THR A 206 11.39 4.07 -6.96
N VAL A 207 12.32 4.30 -6.04
CA VAL A 207 12.04 4.39 -4.61
C VAL A 207 12.13 5.84 -4.19
N LEU A 208 11.09 6.32 -3.51
CA LEU A 208 11.01 7.62 -2.85
C LEU A 208 11.14 7.38 -1.35
N TYR A 209 12.20 7.92 -0.78
CA TYR A 209 12.71 7.55 0.53
C TYR A 209 13.00 8.84 1.33
N ASP A 210 12.91 8.79 2.65
CA ASP A 210 13.10 9.95 3.53
C ASP A 210 14.57 10.29 3.76
N GLU A 211 15.43 9.28 3.92
CA GLU A 211 16.88 9.42 4.13
C GLU A 211 17.71 8.33 3.43
N LYS A 212 19.02 8.51 3.34
CA LYS A 212 19.89 7.50 2.74
C LYS A 212 20.17 6.39 3.76
N SER A 213 19.91 5.12 3.41
CA SER A 213 20.25 3.95 4.26
C SER A 213 21.50 3.24 3.71
N GLU A 214 22.60 3.26 4.48
CA GLU A 214 23.81 2.50 4.14
C GLU A 214 23.60 0.98 4.22
N GLU A 215 22.68 0.53 5.07
CA GLU A 215 22.35 -0.89 5.19
C GLU A 215 21.61 -1.38 3.95
N LEU A 216 20.63 -0.61 3.48
CA LEU A 216 19.93 -0.90 2.24
C LEU A 216 20.88 -0.94 1.04
N GLU A 217 21.80 0.02 0.93
CA GLU A 217 22.79 0.03 -0.16
C GLU A 217 23.65 -1.24 -0.17
N LYS A 218 24.06 -1.74 1.01
CA LYS A 218 24.79 -3.01 1.14
C LYS A 218 23.93 -4.20 0.71
N LYS A 219 22.65 -4.23 1.09
CA LYS A 219 21.70 -5.29 0.70
C LYS A 219 21.37 -5.27 -0.79
N LEU A 220 21.49 -4.12 -1.45
CA LEU A 220 21.23 -3.93 -2.89
C LEU A 220 22.48 -4.12 -3.78
N ASP A 221 23.55 -4.72 -3.26
CA ASP A 221 24.83 -4.92 -3.95
C ASP A 221 24.74 -5.70 -5.28
N SER A 222 23.71 -6.52 -5.45
CA SER A 222 23.40 -7.29 -6.66
C SER A 222 22.59 -6.49 -7.71
N PHE A 223 22.20 -5.26 -7.40
CA PHE A 223 21.41 -4.39 -8.27
C PHE A 223 22.25 -3.24 -8.86
N GLU A 224 21.70 -2.61 -9.89
CA GLU A 224 22.13 -1.30 -10.38
C GLU A 224 21.31 -0.22 -9.67
N ILE A 225 21.99 0.74 -9.04
CA ILE A 225 21.36 1.85 -8.32
C ILE A 225 21.75 3.16 -9.00
N GLU A 226 20.74 3.96 -9.35
CA GLU A 226 20.90 5.30 -9.92
C GLU A 226 20.19 6.31 -9.01
N GLU A 227 20.95 7.21 -8.36
CA GLU A 227 20.37 8.28 -7.56
C GLU A 227 19.65 9.31 -8.45
N ILE A 228 18.44 9.69 -8.06
CA ILE A 228 17.60 10.66 -8.75
C ILE A 228 17.58 11.95 -7.93
N LYS A 229 17.99 13.07 -8.55
CA LYS A 229 17.87 14.39 -7.93
C LYS A 229 16.39 14.80 -7.82
N LYS A 230 15.82 14.73 -6.63
CA LYS A 230 14.49 15.27 -6.30
C LYS A 230 14.62 16.24 -5.11
N ARG A 231 14.03 17.43 -5.22
CA ARG A 231 14.10 18.43 -4.13
C ARG A 231 13.41 17.89 -2.89
N GLY A 232 14.12 17.82 -1.78
CA GLY A 232 13.58 17.47 -0.46
C GLY A 232 13.21 15.98 -0.27
N VAL A 233 13.60 15.10 -1.20
CA VAL A 233 13.33 13.65 -1.11
C VAL A 233 14.56 12.89 -1.61
N TYR A 234 15.03 11.90 -0.84
CA TYR A 234 16.02 10.96 -1.34
C TYR A 234 15.32 9.99 -2.29
N ALA A 235 15.74 9.96 -3.55
CA ALA A 235 15.12 9.12 -4.56
C ALA A 235 16.19 8.35 -5.30
N PHE A 236 15.95 7.08 -5.56
CA PHE A 236 16.86 6.25 -6.32
C PHE A 236 16.09 5.23 -7.15
N LYS A 237 16.74 4.76 -8.21
CA LYS A 237 16.19 3.77 -9.13
C LYS A 237 16.99 2.49 -9.02
N ILE A 238 16.29 1.39 -8.81
CA ILE A 238 16.83 0.04 -8.74
C ILE A 238 16.50 -0.70 -10.04
N LYS A 239 17.50 -1.35 -10.63
CA LYS A 239 17.34 -2.31 -11.73
C LYS A 239 18.13 -3.58 -11.44
N ARG A 240 17.67 -4.73 -11.95
CA ARG A 240 18.50 -5.93 -11.94
C ARG A 240 19.73 -5.71 -12.82
N ARG A 241 20.91 -6.10 -12.34
CA ARG A 241 22.10 -6.17 -13.19
C ARG A 241 21.83 -7.13 -14.34
N LYS A 242 22.36 -6.79 -15.53
CA LYS A 242 22.44 -7.78 -16.60
C LYS A 242 23.33 -8.92 -16.14
N ASP A 243 22.87 -10.15 -16.34
CA ASP A 243 23.72 -11.34 -16.17
C ASP A 243 25.00 -11.08 -16.99
N LYS A 244 26.18 -11.19 -16.38
CA LYS A 244 27.44 -11.13 -17.14
C LYS A 244 27.50 -12.43 -17.93
N ASP A 245 27.31 -12.34 -19.24
CA ASP A 245 27.58 -13.42 -20.20
C ASP A 245 29.03 -13.92 -20.05
#